data_AF-A0A938UVF2-F1
#
_entry.id   AF-A0A938UVF2-F1
#
_cell.length_a   1.000
_cell.length_b   1.000
_cell.length_c   1.000
_cell.angle_alpha   90.00
_cell.angle_beta   90.00
_cell.angle_gamma   90.00
#
_symmetry.space_group_name_H-M   'P 1'
#
loop_
_entity.id
_entity.type
_entity.pdbx_description
1 polymer ?
#
loop_
_entity_poly.entity_id
_entity_poly.type
_entity_poly.pdbx_seq_one_letter_code
_entity_poly.pdbx_strand_id
1 'polypeptide(L)'
;KGGMVIVMDPMTGKILALTSYPLFNPNQFIQYRPKSWRNRAISDVFEPGSMFKAFLAAAVIEEKIVRPNDSFYCENGSYTVYDRTIRDTSKHGYLTFQQVIKVSSNIGAAKAAEKMGQDRFYRYLCNFGFGEKTGIGLPGEAKGIFQHPRYWAPVTLDTIAYGQGIAVTGIQMATALSAIANGGILMKPYVVEKITDEKEVEVQSFKPTPVRRVISEETSRAVMALLKATTEKGGTGEQAVPQGYEVGGKTGTAQKPDSILGGYSEDKFVSGFIGFAPADEPKIVVMVVIDEPQGSIYGGIVAAPVFRAIVEKVLPYLNILPRGTMIVKNESEPSAKRDPAWTLPVIDGVKVGKGTERGVMPDLTGLSMRSALSRIEGRGLIIRVSGNGRLVEQVPRAGSLIDKGEICILKFESPS
;
A
#
# COMPACT_ATOMS: atom_id res chain seq x y z
N LYS A 1 -2.23 -1.26 21.38
CA LYS A 1 -3.55 -1.57 22.00
C LYS A 1 -4.63 -1.97 21.01
N GLY A 2 -4.67 -1.37 19.82
CA GLY A 2 -5.62 -1.72 18.77
C GLY A 2 -4.96 -1.73 17.41
N GLY A 3 -5.68 -2.18 16.39
CA GLY A 3 -5.22 -2.07 15.01
C GLY A 3 -6.37 -2.22 14.03
N MET A 4 -6.17 -1.76 12.81
CA MET A 4 -7.07 -1.98 11.70
C MET A 4 -6.29 -2.12 10.40
N VAL A 5 -6.80 -2.98 9.52
CA VAL A 5 -6.27 -3.14 8.17
C VAL A 5 -7.42 -3.15 7.18
N ILE A 6 -7.25 -2.41 6.09
CA ILE A 6 -8.17 -2.40 4.95
C ILE A 6 -7.37 -2.71 3.70
N VAL A 7 -7.88 -3.63 2.87
CA VAL A 7 -7.37 -3.91 1.53
C VAL A 7 -8.50 -3.63 0.55
N MET A 8 -8.26 -2.74 -0.41
CA MET A 8 -9.25 -2.25 -1.36
C MET A 8 -8.69 -2.34 -2.78
N ASP A 9 -9.49 -2.81 -3.73
CA ASP A 9 -9.19 -2.65 -5.15
C ASP A 9 -9.44 -1.17 -5.53
N PRO A 10 -8.41 -0.43 -5.95
CA PRO A 10 -8.55 0.99 -6.22
C PRO A 10 -9.39 1.28 -7.47
N MET A 11 -9.44 0.37 -8.45
CA MET A 11 -10.15 0.58 -9.71
C MET A 11 -11.66 0.42 -9.53
N THR A 12 -12.08 -0.46 -8.63
CA THR A 12 -13.50 -0.81 -8.46
C THR A 12 -14.11 -0.22 -7.20
N GLY A 13 -13.31 -0.04 -6.16
CA GLY A 13 -13.78 0.24 -4.81
C GLY A 13 -14.19 -1.01 -4.02
N LYS A 14 -13.95 -2.21 -4.55
CA LYS A 14 -14.24 -3.47 -3.85
C LYS A 14 -13.35 -3.60 -2.62
N ILE A 15 -13.95 -3.86 -1.46
CA ILE A 15 -13.21 -4.17 -0.24
C ILE A 15 -12.83 -5.65 -0.27
N LEU A 16 -11.55 -5.92 -0.45
CA LEU A 16 -11.00 -7.28 -0.52
C LEU A 16 -10.80 -7.88 0.88
N ALA A 17 -10.42 -7.04 1.85
CA ALA A 17 -10.32 -7.43 3.24
C ALA A 17 -10.52 -6.23 4.16
N LEU A 18 -11.15 -6.45 5.30
CA LEU A 18 -11.35 -5.46 6.34
C LEU A 18 -11.27 -6.15 7.70
N THR A 19 -10.32 -5.73 8.53
CA THR A 19 -10.08 -6.36 9.84
C THR A 19 -9.76 -5.34 10.92
N SER A 20 -10.05 -5.71 12.17
CA SER A 20 -9.82 -4.90 13.37
C SER A 20 -9.24 -5.77 14.48
N TYR A 21 -8.39 -5.18 15.31
CA TYR A 21 -7.83 -5.79 16.50
C TYR A 21 -8.18 -4.93 17.74
N PRO A 22 -8.52 -5.52 18.90
CA PRO A 22 -8.54 -6.96 19.23
C PRO A 22 -9.57 -7.77 18.45
N LEU A 23 -9.27 -9.07 18.26
CA LEU A 23 -10.18 -10.02 17.61
C LEU A 23 -11.24 -10.52 18.60
N PHE A 24 -12.33 -11.07 18.05
CA PHE A 24 -13.36 -11.79 18.79
C PHE A 24 -13.84 -12.98 17.96
N ASN A 25 -14.43 -13.98 18.61
CA ASN A 25 -15.10 -15.08 17.91
C ASN A 25 -16.56 -14.68 17.61
N PRO A 26 -16.96 -14.53 16.34
CA PRO A 26 -18.34 -14.15 16.00
C PRO A 26 -19.38 -15.19 16.42
N ASN A 27 -19.00 -16.47 16.50
CA ASN A 27 -19.88 -17.55 16.99
C ASN A 27 -20.11 -17.51 18.51
N GLN A 28 -19.34 -16.70 19.25
CA GLN A 28 -19.41 -16.57 20.70
C GLN A 28 -19.32 -15.10 21.14
N PHE A 29 -19.85 -14.16 20.34
CA PHE A 29 -19.66 -12.72 20.54
C PHE A 29 -20.12 -12.22 21.92
N ILE A 30 -21.10 -12.89 22.54
CA ILE A 30 -21.63 -12.54 23.87
C ILE A 30 -20.58 -12.67 24.99
N GLN A 31 -19.52 -13.47 24.78
CA GLN A 31 -18.41 -13.63 25.73
C GLN A 31 -17.41 -12.47 25.65
N TYR A 32 -17.56 -11.58 24.66
CA TYR A 32 -16.65 -10.46 24.42
C TYR A 32 -17.35 -9.14 24.74
N ARG A 33 -16.54 -8.15 25.16
CA ARG A 33 -17.05 -6.79 25.40
C ARG A 33 -17.51 -6.15 24.08
N PRO A 34 -18.58 -5.31 24.09
CA PRO A 34 -19.01 -4.51 22.93
C PRO A 34 -17.89 -3.83 22.14
N LYS A 35 -16.89 -3.31 22.84
CA LYS A 35 -15.72 -2.66 22.24
C LYS A 35 -14.87 -3.58 21.35
N SER A 36 -14.90 -4.90 21.58
CA SER A 36 -14.08 -5.87 20.85
C SER A 36 -14.65 -6.26 19.49
N TRP A 37 -15.98 -6.23 19.31
CA TRP A 37 -16.62 -6.53 18.03
C TRP A 37 -16.99 -5.28 17.22
N ARG A 38 -16.62 -4.10 17.70
CA ARG A 38 -16.71 -2.85 16.95
C ARG A 38 -15.83 -2.92 15.69
N ASN A 39 -16.41 -2.61 14.54
CA ASN A 39 -15.66 -2.44 13.30
C ASN A 39 -14.91 -1.09 13.31
N ARG A 40 -13.65 -1.12 13.76
CA ARG A 40 -12.82 0.08 13.92
C ARG A 40 -12.50 0.76 12.59
N ALA A 41 -12.36 -0.02 11.52
CA ALA A 41 -12.03 0.47 10.19
C ALA A 41 -13.04 1.52 9.66
N ILE A 42 -14.31 1.39 10.04
CA ILE A 42 -15.39 2.31 9.62
C ILE A 42 -15.93 3.20 10.76
N SER A 43 -15.73 2.80 12.02
CA SER A 43 -16.38 3.43 13.18
C SER A 43 -15.44 4.28 14.03
N ASP A 44 -14.15 3.93 14.12
CA ASP A 44 -13.18 4.69 14.90
C ASP A 44 -12.66 5.85 14.06
N VAL A 45 -12.59 7.02 14.68
CA VAL A 45 -11.96 8.21 14.09
C VAL A 45 -10.62 8.44 14.76
N PHE A 46 -9.63 8.87 13.99
CA PHE A 46 -8.29 9.17 14.48
C PHE A 46 -7.65 10.27 13.63
N GLU A 47 -6.66 10.95 14.19
CA GLU A 47 -5.86 11.90 13.42
C GLU A 47 -4.87 11.12 12.53
N PRO A 48 -4.92 11.30 11.20
CA PRO A 48 -4.14 10.46 10.27
C PRO A 48 -2.65 10.77 10.27
N GLY A 49 -2.25 11.92 10.81
CA GLY A 49 -0.87 12.40 10.77
C GLY A 49 -0.33 12.42 9.34
N SER A 50 0.96 12.13 9.20
CA SER A 50 1.68 12.31 7.93
C SER A 50 1.17 11.48 6.74
N MET A 51 0.28 10.50 6.92
CA MET A 51 -0.42 9.84 5.81
C MET A 51 -1.21 10.85 4.97
N PHE A 52 -1.72 11.90 5.63
CA PHE A 52 -2.55 12.93 5.02
C PHE A 52 -1.82 13.80 3.98
N LYS A 53 -0.48 13.84 4.03
CA LYS A 53 0.37 14.57 3.08
C LYS A 53 0.21 14.07 1.64
N ALA A 54 -0.27 12.84 1.44
CA ALA A 54 -0.62 12.34 0.12
C ALA A 54 -1.70 13.19 -0.55
N PHE A 55 -2.72 13.60 0.21
CA PHE A 55 -3.84 14.41 -0.30
C PHE A 55 -3.45 15.88 -0.47
N LEU A 56 -2.60 16.40 0.43
CA LEU A 56 -1.97 17.70 0.23
C LEU A 56 -1.17 17.72 -1.08
N ALA A 57 -0.31 16.72 -1.31
CA ALA A 57 0.48 16.61 -2.53
C ALA A 57 -0.42 16.59 -3.77
N ALA A 58 -1.48 15.79 -3.77
CA ALA A 58 -2.43 15.76 -4.87
C ALA A 58 -3.07 17.12 -5.13
N ALA A 59 -3.52 17.79 -4.08
CA ALA A 59 -4.18 19.09 -4.16
C ALA A 59 -3.26 20.20 -4.72
N VAL A 60 -2.02 20.32 -4.22
CA VAL A 60 -1.10 21.39 -4.65
C VAL A 60 -0.53 21.17 -6.05
N ILE A 61 -0.37 19.91 -6.46
CA ILE A 61 0.04 19.54 -7.82
C ILE A 61 -1.11 19.78 -8.80
N GLU A 62 -2.35 19.39 -8.47
CA GLU A 62 -3.52 19.60 -9.34
C GLU A 62 -3.76 21.09 -9.62
N GLU A 63 -3.66 21.92 -8.59
CA GLU A 63 -3.79 23.38 -8.72
C GLU A 63 -2.56 24.05 -9.36
N LYS A 64 -1.50 23.28 -9.68
CA LYS A 64 -0.22 23.76 -10.23
C LYS A 64 0.46 24.82 -9.36
N ILE A 65 0.20 24.81 -8.06
CA ILE A 65 0.74 25.75 -7.07
C ILE A 65 2.16 25.35 -6.69
N VAL A 66 2.43 24.05 -6.70
CA VAL A 66 3.73 23.46 -6.38
C VAL A 66 4.11 22.47 -7.47
N ARG A 67 5.40 22.37 -7.77
CA ARG A 67 6.00 21.33 -8.61
C ARG A 67 6.90 20.44 -7.75
N PRO A 68 7.15 19.18 -8.14
CA PRO A 68 8.00 18.26 -7.39
C PRO A 68 9.39 18.81 -7.02
N ASN A 69 9.96 19.64 -7.90
CA ASN A 69 11.31 20.22 -7.74
C ASN A 69 11.32 21.62 -7.11
N ASP A 70 10.15 22.18 -6.77
CA ASP A 70 10.10 23.48 -6.08
C ASP A 70 10.77 23.37 -4.72
N SER A 71 11.56 24.39 -4.37
CA SER A 71 12.36 24.41 -3.14
C SER A 71 11.58 25.01 -1.97
N PHE A 72 11.66 24.35 -0.83
CA PHE A 72 11.07 24.77 0.43
C PHE A 72 12.14 24.80 1.52
N TYR A 73 12.31 25.96 2.14
CA TYR A 73 13.13 26.07 3.33
C TYR A 73 12.35 25.54 4.55
N CYS A 74 12.85 24.47 5.17
CA CYS A 74 12.23 23.78 6.30
C CYS A 74 12.70 24.33 7.67
N GLU A 75 13.17 25.59 7.69
CA GLU A 75 13.47 26.36 8.92
C GLU A 75 14.41 25.63 9.89
N ASN A 76 15.32 24.80 9.37
CA ASN A 76 16.21 23.94 10.16
C ASN A 76 15.48 23.10 11.23
N GLY A 77 14.22 22.74 10.96
CA GLY A 77 13.40 21.86 11.79
C GLY A 77 12.49 22.55 12.81
N SER A 78 12.40 23.89 12.84
CA SER A 78 11.50 24.61 13.75
C SER A 78 10.88 25.84 13.09
N TYR A 79 9.56 25.81 12.88
CA TYR A 79 8.81 26.89 12.25
C TYR A 79 7.67 27.37 13.15
N THR A 80 7.66 28.66 13.49
CA THR A 80 6.61 29.24 14.34
C THR A 80 5.55 29.93 13.49
N VAL A 81 4.31 29.50 13.66
CA VAL A 81 3.10 30.04 13.04
C VAL A 81 2.23 30.59 14.16
N TYR A 82 2.10 31.92 14.23
CA TYR A 82 1.47 32.64 15.34
C TYR A 82 2.05 32.23 16.72
N ASP A 83 1.26 31.60 17.58
CA ASP A 83 1.61 31.16 18.94
C ASP A 83 2.05 29.68 19.01
N ARG A 84 2.17 28.99 17.86
CA ARG A 84 2.50 27.56 17.80
C ARG A 84 3.75 27.28 16.99
N THR A 85 4.55 26.34 17.46
CA THR A 85 5.76 25.89 16.76
C THR A 85 5.55 24.51 16.16
N ILE A 86 5.65 24.43 14.84
CA ILE A 86 5.69 23.20 14.06
C ILE A 86 7.13 22.72 14.02
N ARG A 87 7.33 21.43 14.30
CA ARG A 87 8.65 20.78 14.33
C ARG A 87 8.72 19.63 13.35
N ASP A 88 9.86 19.50 12.70
CA ASP A 88 10.22 18.29 11.96
C ASP A 88 10.95 17.32 12.88
N THR A 89 10.86 16.02 12.58
CA THR A 89 11.61 14.98 13.30
C THR A 89 13.12 15.16 13.15
N SER A 90 13.56 15.73 12.03
CA SER A 90 14.96 15.95 11.69
C SER A 90 15.17 17.38 11.17
N LYS A 91 16.35 17.95 11.41
CA LYS A 91 16.67 19.30 10.94
C LYS A 91 16.96 19.27 9.44
N HIS A 92 16.22 20.09 8.70
CA HIS A 92 16.39 20.25 7.25
C HIS A 92 16.44 21.73 6.88
N GLY A 93 17.39 22.08 6.00
CA GLY A 93 17.44 23.38 5.36
C GLY A 93 16.47 23.42 4.17
N TYR A 94 17.01 23.56 2.96
CA TYR A 94 16.20 23.48 1.75
C TYR A 94 15.93 22.02 1.34
N LEU A 95 14.67 21.74 1.01
CA LEU A 95 14.23 20.48 0.42
C LEU A 95 13.39 20.78 -0.82
N THR A 96 13.48 19.95 -1.86
CA THR A 96 12.47 19.95 -2.92
C THR A 96 11.14 19.44 -2.38
N PHE A 97 10.02 19.76 -3.03
CA PHE A 97 8.72 19.23 -2.61
C PHE A 97 8.68 17.69 -2.60
N GLN A 98 9.33 17.04 -3.56
CA GLN A 98 9.49 15.58 -3.55
C GLN A 98 10.23 15.10 -2.30
N GLN A 99 11.29 15.80 -1.88
CA GLN A 99 11.99 15.49 -0.65
C GLN A 99 11.11 15.75 0.58
N VAL A 100 10.35 16.86 0.62
CA VAL A 100 9.38 17.16 1.68
C VAL A 100 8.43 15.98 1.91
N ILE A 101 7.88 15.40 0.84
CA ILE A 101 7.01 14.22 0.94
C ILE A 101 7.81 12.96 1.35
N LYS A 102 8.99 12.74 0.77
CA LYS A 102 9.87 11.58 1.03
C LYS A 102 10.31 11.46 2.49
N VAL A 103 10.86 12.54 3.05
CA VAL A 103 11.32 12.60 4.45
C VAL A 103 10.21 13.03 5.41
N SER A 104 9.03 13.35 4.88
CA SER A 104 7.85 13.73 5.65
C SER A 104 8.05 14.99 6.50
N SER A 105 8.65 16.04 5.95
CA SER A 105 8.75 17.36 6.63
C SER A 105 7.36 17.93 6.88
N ASN A 106 7.05 18.27 8.13
CA ASN A 106 5.83 18.97 8.53
C ASN A 106 5.89 20.43 8.11
N ILE A 107 7.06 21.05 8.24
CA ILE A 107 7.27 22.46 7.88
C ILE A 107 7.10 22.68 6.37
N GLY A 108 7.72 21.83 5.54
CA GLY A 108 7.53 21.90 4.10
C GLY A 108 6.07 21.67 3.66
N ALA A 109 5.35 20.77 4.35
CA ALA A 109 3.93 20.52 4.10
C ALA A 109 3.05 21.71 4.50
N ALA A 110 3.29 22.30 5.68
CA ALA A 110 2.59 23.50 6.14
C ALA A 110 2.74 24.64 5.11
N LYS A 111 3.98 24.95 4.71
CA LYS A 111 4.25 25.98 3.70
C LYS A 111 3.64 25.71 2.32
N ALA A 112 3.52 24.45 1.92
CA ALA A 112 2.80 24.09 0.70
C ALA A 112 1.29 24.34 0.83
N ALA A 113 0.70 24.07 2.00
CA ALA A 113 -0.70 24.35 2.29
C ALA A 113 -0.98 25.85 2.42
N GLU A 114 -0.08 26.63 3.02
CA GLU A 114 -0.17 28.11 3.07
C GLU A 114 -0.27 28.71 1.66
N LYS A 115 0.57 28.25 0.72
CA LYS A 115 0.49 28.66 -0.69
C LYS A 115 -0.85 28.30 -1.34
N MET A 116 -1.46 27.18 -0.91
CA MET A 116 -2.76 26.73 -1.43
C MET A 116 -3.90 27.59 -0.91
N GLY A 117 -3.87 27.92 0.37
CA GLY A 117 -4.94 28.60 1.10
C GLY A 117 -6.03 27.63 1.59
N GLN A 118 -6.65 27.99 2.71
CA GLN A 118 -7.57 27.13 3.46
C GLN A 118 -8.81 26.69 2.67
N ASP A 119 -9.45 27.60 1.92
CA ASP A 119 -10.72 27.30 1.24
C ASP A 119 -10.53 26.31 0.09
N ARG A 120 -9.43 26.43 -0.64
CA ARG A 120 -9.08 25.47 -1.69
C ARG A 120 -8.73 24.12 -1.07
N PHE A 121 -7.89 24.11 -0.04
CA PHE A 121 -7.48 22.85 0.58
C PHE A 121 -8.67 22.10 1.16
N TYR A 122 -9.56 22.80 1.87
CA TYR A 122 -10.82 22.25 2.38
C TYR A 122 -11.67 21.63 1.27
N ARG A 123 -11.86 22.33 0.14
CA ARG A 123 -12.62 21.79 -1.00
C ARG A 123 -12.01 20.49 -1.54
N TYR A 124 -10.69 20.40 -1.65
CA TYR A 124 -10.04 19.15 -2.08
C TYR A 124 -10.27 18.02 -1.07
N LEU A 125 -10.14 18.29 0.23
CA LEU A 125 -10.39 17.27 1.26
C LEU A 125 -11.84 16.77 1.23
N CYS A 126 -12.83 17.65 1.05
CA CYS A 126 -14.22 17.25 0.82
C CYS A 126 -14.37 16.45 -0.48
N ASN A 127 -13.71 16.85 -1.57
CA ASN A 127 -13.75 16.12 -2.83
C ASN A 127 -13.17 14.69 -2.70
N PHE A 128 -12.12 14.51 -1.88
CA PHE A 128 -11.59 13.19 -1.49
C PHE A 128 -12.53 12.38 -0.58
N GLY A 129 -13.62 12.97 -0.09
CA GLY A 129 -14.65 12.29 0.72
C GLY A 129 -14.48 12.46 2.24
N PHE A 130 -13.56 13.30 2.70
CA PHE A 130 -13.41 13.57 4.13
C PHE A 130 -14.57 14.44 4.67
N GLY A 131 -15.03 14.11 5.87
CA GLY A 131 -16.17 14.77 6.52
C GLY A 131 -17.53 14.15 6.20
N GLU A 132 -17.58 13.18 5.28
CA GLU A 132 -18.79 12.47 4.86
C GLU A 132 -18.65 10.95 5.03
N LYS A 133 -19.78 10.25 5.10
CA LYS A 133 -19.78 8.78 5.04
C LYS A 133 -19.46 8.33 3.62
N THR A 134 -18.66 7.29 3.48
CA THR A 134 -18.32 6.69 2.18
C THR A 134 -19.50 5.91 1.58
N GLY A 135 -20.43 5.44 2.42
CA GLY A 135 -21.58 4.67 1.96
C GLY A 135 -21.25 3.21 1.64
N ILE A 136 -20.26 2.65 2.35
CA ILE A 136 -19.77 1.25 2.21
C ILE A 136 -20.87 0.18 2.40
N GLY A 137 -22.02 0.55 2.96
CA GLY A 137 -23.14 -0.37 3.19
C GLY A 137 -23.03 -1.19 4.47
N LEU A 138 -22.17 -0.78 5.40
CA LEU A 138 -22.03 -1.38 6.72
C LEU A 138 -22.60 -0.46 7.82
N PRO A 139 -23.24 -1.01 8.86
CA PRO A 139 -23.74 -0.22 9.98
C PRO A 139 -22.60 0.37 10.81
N GLY A 140 -22.87 1.51 11.47
CA GLY A 140 -21.92 2.14 12.39
C GLY A 140 -20.84 3.00 11.72
N GLU A 141 -20.93 3.25 10.40
CA GLU A 141 -20.00 4.14 9.70
C GLU A 141 -20.01 5.56 10.28
N ALA A 142 -18.83 6.04 10.68
CA ALA A 142 -18.59 7.40 11.14
C ALA A 142 -18.18 8.30 9.97
N LYS A 143 -18.47 9.61 10.09
CA LYS A 143 -18.13 10.62 9.07
C LYS A 143 -16.78 11.34 9.31
N GLY A 144 -16.08 11.01 10.38
CA GLY A 144 -14.94 11.80 10.86
C GLY A 144 -15.35 13.07 11.60
N ILE A 145 -14.36 13.90 11.93
CA ILE A 145 -14.51 15.23 12.52
C ILE A 145 -13.67 16.17 11.66
N PHE A 146 -14.35 16.91 10.79
CA PHE A 146 -13.74 17.87 9.88
C PHE A 146 -14.62 19.12 9.82
N GLN A 147 -14.09 20.23 10.34
CA GLN A 147 -14.83 21.49 10.48
C GLN A 147 -14.64 22.38 9.25
N HIS A 148 -15.65 23.21 8.96
CA HIS A 148 -15.56 24.23 7.92
C HIS A 148 -14.47 25.27 8.24
N PRO A 149 -13.73 25.82 7.25
CA PRO A 149 -12.60 26.73 7.48
C PRO A 149 -12.93 27.99 8.28
N ARG A 150 -14.18 28.45 8.25
CA ARG A 150 -14.65 29.57 9.09
C ARG A 150 -14.45 29.38 10.61
N TYR A 151 -14.24 28.15 11.06
CA TYR A 151 -14.00 27.80 12.46
C TYR A 151 -12.53 27.44 12.73
N TRP A 152 -11.66 27.57 11.74
CA TRP A 152 -10.26 27.23 11.88
C TRP A 152 -9.53 28.34 12.63
N ALA A 153 -8.73 27.95 13.61
CA ALA A 153 -7.76 28.86 14.20
C ALA A 153 -6.66 29.15 13.16
N PRO A 154 -5.89 30.24 13.31
CA PRO A 154 -4.89 30.63 12.32
C PRO A 154 -3.87 29.55 11.94
N VAL A 155 -3.56 28.61 12.85
CA VAL A 155 -2.62 27.48 12.63
C VAL A 155 -3.28 26.21 12.06
N THR A 156 -4.61 26.13 12.01
CA THR A 156 -5.31 24.88 11.70
C THR A 156 -5.07 24.42 10.26
N LEU A 157 -4.87 25.34 9.32
CA LEU A 157 -4.47 24.99 7.95
C LEU A 157 -3.17 24.18 7.95
N ASP A 158 -2.16 24.67 8.68
CA ASP A 158 -0.84 24.08 8.77
C ASP A 158 -0.88 22.70 9.44
N THR A 159 -1.63 22.57 10.53
CA THR A 159 -1.74 21.29 11.23
C THR A 159 -2.45 20.25 10.36
N ILE A 160 -3.53 20.63 9.67
CA ILE A 160 -4.28 19.72 8.79
C ILE A 160 -3.40 19.29 7.62
N ALA A 161 -2.50 20.16 7.12
CA ALA A 161 -1.57 19.84 6.03
C ALA A 161 -0.72 18.59 6.30
N TYR A 162 -0.39 18.32 7.57
CA TYR A 162 0.29 17.11 8.01
C TYR A 162 -0.57 16.17 8.86
N GLY A 163 -1.91 16.33 8.80
CA GLY A 163 -2.89 15.40 9.32
C GLY A 163 -3.16 15.50 10.83
N GLN A 164 -2.93 16.66 11.44
CA GLN A 164 -3.30 16.97 12.83
C GLN A 164 -4.42 18.04 12.86
N GLY A 165 -5.34 17.96 13.81
CA GLY A 165 -6.52 18.83 13.88
C GLY A 165 -7.68 18.40 12.96
N ILE A 166 -7.62 17.19 12.41
CA ILE A 166 -8.68 16.53 11.66
C ILE A 166 -8.78 15.06 12.11
N ALA A 167 -9.99 14.53 12.28
CA ALA A 167 -10.19 13.11 12.55
C ALA A 167 -10.92 12.42 11.40
N VAL A 168 -10.39 11.29 10.95
CA VAL A 168 -10.90 10.53 9.79
C VAL A 168 -11.08 9.06 10.14
N THR A 169 -11.87 8.33 9.35
CA THR A 169 -11.96 6.87 9.47
C THR A 169 -10.95 6.17 8.57
N GLY A 170 -10.67 4.89 8.86
CA GLY A 170 -9.82 4.07 7.99
C GLY A 170 -10.38 3.97 6.57
N ILE A 171 -11.70 3.76 6.45
CA ILE A 171 -12.34 3.63 5.14
C ILE A 171 -12.28 4.91 4.30
N GLN A 172 -12.38 6.10 4.92
CA GLN A 172 -12.19 7.38 4.23
C GLN A 172 -10.78 7.47 3.64
N MET A 173 -9.75 7.15 4.45
CA MET A 173 -8.35 7.19 4.02
C MET A 173 -8.05 6.20 2.89
N ALA A 174 -8.53 4.95 2.98
CA ALA A 174 -8.37 3.94 1.94
C ALA A 174 -9.05 4.38 0.63
N THR A 175 -10.30 4.85 0.72
CA THR A 175 -11.08 5.31 -0.45
C THR A 175 -10.42 6.52 -1.13
N ALA A 176 -9.92 7.47 -0.34
CA ALA A 176 -9.24 8.65 -0.86
C ALA A 176 -7.91 8.29 -1.54
N LEU A 177 -7.09 7.39 -0.96
CA LEU A 177 -5.85 6.95 -1.61
C LEU A 177 -6.13 6.12 -2.86
N SER A 178 -7.21 5.34 -2.88
CA SER A 178 -7.65 4.64 -4.10
C SER A 178 -7.92 5.59 -5.25
N ALA A 179 -8.44 6.80 -4.99
CA ALA A 179 -8.59 7.82 -6.02
C ALA A 179 -7.23 8.28 -6.58
N ILE A 180 -6.19 8.40 -5.76
CA ILE A 180 -4.84 8.70 -6.24
C ILE A 180 -4.29 7.53 -7.06
N ALA A 181 -4.55 6.29 -6.64
CA ALA A 181 -4.01 5.08 -7.26
C ALA A 181 -4.73 4.63 -8.55
N ASN A 182 -5.89 5.19 -8.88
CA ASN A 182 -6.72 4.76 -10.02
C ASN A 182 -6.89 5.83 -11.12
N GLY A 183 -5.99 6.80 -11.18
CA GLY A 183 -6.07 7.88 -12.18
C GLY A 183 -6.97 9.05 -11.78
N GLY A 184 -7.35 9.18 -10.51
CA GLY A 184 -8.00 10.37 -9.94
C GLY A 184 -9.50 10.25 -9.67
N ILE A 185 -10.08 9.05 -9.68
CA ILE A 185 -11.53 8.83 -9.56
C ILE A 185 -11.88 8.31 -8.17
N LEU A 186 -12.69 9.04 -7.42
CA LEU A 186 -13.22 8.55 -6.14
C LEU A 186 -14.30 7.50 -6.41
N MET A 187 -14.04 6.26 -6.00
CA MET A 187 -15.00 5.14 -6.10
C MET A 187 -15.80 5.01 -4.81
N LYS A 188 -17.08 4.65 -4.91
CA LYS A 188 -17.87 4.26 -3.74
C LYS A 188 -17.41 2.87 -3.28
N PRO A 189 -16.93 2.72 -2.03
CA PRO A 189 -16.53 1.40 -1.54
C PRO A 189 -17.73 0.48 -1.38
N TYR A 190 -17.54 -0.82 -1.58
CA TYR A 190 -18.59 -1.82 -1.38
C TYR A 190 -18.04 -3.17 -0.92
N VAL A 191 -18.86 -3.89 -0.14
CA VAL A 191 -18.51 -5.21 0.44
C VAL A 191 -19.36 -6.37 -0.10
N VAL A 192 -20.58 -6.09 -0.56
CA VAL A 192 -21.48 -7.09 -1.14
C VAL A 192 -21.29 -7.08 -2.64
N GLU A 193 -20.92 -8.21 -3.24
CA GLU A 193 -20.75 -8.35 -4.69
C GLU A 193 -22.06 -8.71 -5.38
N LYS A 194 -22.78 -9.70 -4.83
CA LYS A 194 -24.11 -10.12 -5.29
C LYS A 194 -24.93 -10.72 -4.17
N ILE A 195 -26.24 -10.72 -4.34
CA ILE A 195 -27.22 -11.43 -3.54
C ILE A 195 -27.83 -12.50 -4.43
N THR A 196 -27.82 -13.75 -3.97
CA THR A 196 -28.43 -14.89 -4.66
C THR A 196 -29.58 -15.45 -3.84
N ASP A 197 -30.53 -16.08 -4.52
CA ASP A 197 -31.53 -16.91 -3.84
C ASP A 197 -30.95 -18.27 -3.42
N GLU A 198 -31.79 -19.14 -2.87
CA GLU A 198 -31.44 -20.50 -2.43
C GLU A 198 -30.99 -21.42 -3.59
N LYS A 199 -31.29 -21.04 -4.85
CA LYS A 199 -30.92 -21.77 -6.06
C LYS A 199 -29.68 -21.17 -6.74
N GLU A 200 -28.96 -20.30 -6.05
CA GLU A 200 -27.81 -19.54 -6.56
C GLU A 200 -28.13 -18.61 -7.73
N VAL A 201 -29.42 -18.32 -7.98
CA VAL A 201 -29.84 -17.37 -9.00
C VAL A 201 -29.58 -15.96 -8.49
N GLU A 202 -28.89 -15.14 -9.29
CA GLU A 202 -28.58 -13.76 -8.94
C GLU A 202 -29.86 -12.91 -8.87
N VAL A 203 -30.15 -12.40 -7.67
CA VAL A 203 -31.27 -11.49 -7.40
C VAL A 203 -30.83 -10.04 -7.59
N GLN A 204 -29.59 -9.73 -7.18
CA GLN A 204 -29.01 -8.40 -7.28
C GLN A 204 -27.49 -8.48 -7.36
N SER A 205 -26.87 -7.73 -8.27
CA SER A 205 -25.42 -7.47 -8.26
C SER A 205 -25.10 -6.01 -7.92
N PHE A 206 -23.95 -5.83 -7.29
CA PHE A 206 -23.39 -4.52 -6.96
C PHE A 206 -22.16 -4.30 -7.82
N LYS A 207 -22.21 -3.26 -8.65
CA LYS A 207 -21.14 -2.92 -9.60
C LYS A 207 -20.31 -1.74 -9.11
N PRO A 208 -19.05 -1.63 -9.55
CA PRO A 208 -18.22 -0.45 -9.29
C PRO A 208 -18.96 0.85 -9.61
N THR A 209 -18.99 1.78 -8.65
CA THR A 209 -19.72 3.04 -8.80
C THR A 209 -18.77 4.23 -8.65
N PRO A 210 -18.41 4.93 -9.76
CA PRO A 210 -17.64 6.16 -9.67
C PRO A 210 -18.50 7.27 -9.05
N VAL A 211 -17.94 7.99 -8.07
CA VAL A 211 -18.61 9.12 -7.42
C VAL A 211 -18.26 10.42 -8.14
N ARG A 212 -16.96 10.67 -8.35
CA ARG A 212 -16.43 11.90 -8.98
C ARG A 212 -14.96 11.75 -9.34
N ARG A 213 -14.47 12.58 -10.26
CA ARG A 213 -13.04 12.81 -10.47
C ARG A 213 -12.57 13.90 -9.50
N VAL A 214 -11.54 13.60 -8.71
CA VAL A 214 -10.95 14.51 -7.72
C VAL A 214 -9.72 15.22 -8.26
N ILE A 215 -8.91 14.50 -9.03
CA ILE A 215 -7.70 15.00 -9.67
C ILE A 215 -7.60 14.45 -11.11
N SER A 216 -6.78 15.10 -11.93
CA SER A 216 -6.41 14.59 -13.24
C SER A 216 -5.58 13.31 -13.15
N GLU A 217 -5.57 12.53 -14.24
CA GLU A 217 -4.72 11.34 -14.36
C GLU A 217 -3.22 11.71 -14.33
N GLU A 218 -2.87 12.88 -14.88
CA GLU A 218 -1.51 13.42 -14.81
C GLU A 218 -1.06 13.67 -13.37
N THR A 219 -1.89 14.36 -12.58
CA THR A 219 -1.62 14.58 -11.15
C THR A 219 -1.57 13.27 -10.39
N SER A 220 -2.50 12.34 -10.66
CA SER A 220 -2.49 11.00 -10.05
C SER A 220 -1.14 10.30 -10.25
N ARG A 221 -0.62 10.26 -11.49
CA ARG A 221 0.72 9.70 -11.79
C ARG A 221 1.83 10.45 -11.08
N ALA A 222 1.80 11.77 -11.08
CA ALA A 222 2.83 12.59 -10.41
C ALA A 222 2.87 12.30 -8.90
N VAL A 223 1.70 12.25 -8.25
CA VAL A 223 1.60 11.96 -6.81
C VAL A 223 1.99 10.52 -6.51
N MET A 224 1.61 9.55 -7.35
CA MET A 224 2.06 8.17 -7.19
C MET A 224 3.58 8.07 -7.22
N ALA A 225 4.26 8.80 -8.11
CA ALA A 225 5.72 8.87 -8.14
C ALA A 225 6.31 9.50 -6.86
N LEU A 226 5.69 10.55 -6.31
CA LEU A 226 6.09 11.12 -5.02
C LEU A 226 5.97 10.10 -3.88
N LEU A 227 4.90 9.32 -3.87
CA LEU A 227 4.63 8.30 -2.85
C LEU A 227 5.54 7.08 -3.00
N LYS A 228 5.90 6.69 -4.22
CA LYS A 228 6.95 5.70 -4.53
C LYS A 228 8.31 6.12 -3.98
N ALA A 229 8.66 7.40 -4.11
CA ALA A 229 9.92 7.93 -3.57
C ALA A 229 10.03 7.81 -2.04
N THR A 230 8.90 7.73 -1.32
CA THR A 230 8.91 7.57 0.16
C THR A 230 9.35 6.17 0.60
N THR A 231 9.22 5.17 -0.28
CA THR A 231 9.56 3.77 -0.01
C THR A 231 10.91 3.37 -0.62
N GLU A 232 11.52 4.24 -1.42
CA GLU A 232 12.90 4.11 -1.87
C GLU A 232 13.90 4.42 -0.75
N LYS A 233 15.16 4.08 -0.98
CA LYS A 233 16.28 4.39 -0.07
C LYS A 233 16.33 5.88 0.31
N GLY A 234 16.58 6.16 1.58
CA GLY A 234 16.47 7.47 2.22
C GLY A 234 15.03 7.91 2.53
N GLY A 235 14.04 7.03 2.34
CA GLY A 235 12.62 7.32 2.53
C GLY A 235 12.09 6.79 3.86
N THR A 236 11.02 7.38 4.37
CA THR A 236 10.43 6.94 5.65
C THR A 236 9.75 5.57 5.59
N GLY A 237 9.43 5.07 4.39
CA GLY A 237 8.66 3.85 4.14
C GLY A 237 9.46 2.66 3.62
N GLU A 238 10.80 2.67 3.70
CA GLU A 238 11.65 1.60 3.14
C GLU A 238 11.23 0.18 3.56
N GLN A 239 10.83 -0.01 4.82
CA GLN A 239 10.43 -1.31 5.35
C GLN A 239 9.10 -1.83 4.81
N ALA A 240 8.39 -1.03 4.00
CA ALA A 240 7.13 -1.42 3.37
C ALA A 240 7.34 -2.24 2.08
N VAL A 241 8.55 -2.25 1.51
CA VAL A 241 8.81 -2.79 0.17
C VAL A 241 9.07 -4.31 0.23
N PRO A 242 8.21 -5.14 -0.40
CA PRO A 242 8.50 -6.56 -0.60
C PRO A 242 9.67 -6.81 -1.55
N GLN A 243 10.40 -7.91 -1.36
CA GLN A 243 11.45 -8.30 -2.31
C GLN A 243 10.90 -8.49 -3.72
N GLY A 244 11.54 -7.87 -4.71
CA GLY A 244 11.20 -7.96 -6.12
C GLY A 244 9.93 -7.21 -6.54
N TYR A 245 9.34 -6.40 -5.65
CA TYR A 245 8.22 -5.52 -5.99
C TYR A 245 8.58 -4.05 -5.80
N GLU A 246 7.82 -3.20 -6.48
CA GLU A 246 7.79 -1.77 -6.18
C GLU A 246 6.41 -1.41 -5.64
N VAL A 247 6.41 -0.60 -4.59
CA VAL A 247 5.21 -0.10 -3.92
C VAL A 247 5.33 1.40 -3.78
N GLY A 248 4.20 2.08 -3.62
CA GLY A 248 4.18 3.49 -3.21
C GLY A 248 3.35 3.62 -1.95
N GLY A 249 3.67 4.59 -1.10
CA GLY A 249 2.88 4.80 0.10
C GLY A 249 3.29 6.00 0.92
N LYS A 250 2.78 6.06 2.14
CA LYS A 250 3.10 7.11 3.09
C LYS A 250 2.99 6.59 4.52
N THR A 251 4.01 6.87 5.31
CA THR A 251 4.02 6.69 6.76
C THR A 251 3.17 7.76 7.46
N GLY A 252 2.54 7.35 8.55
CA GLY A 252 1.87 8.22 9.51
C GLY A 252 2.34 7.96 10.93
N THR A 253 2.62 9.04 11.64
CA THR A 253 2.77 9.06 13.09
C THR A 253 1.96 10.25 13.57
N ALA A 254 0.92 10.02 14.35
CA ALA A 254 0.04 11.07 14.87
C ALA A 254 -0.02 10.98 16.39
N GLN A 255 0.12 12.13 17.06
CA GLN A 255 -0.12 12.19 18.50
C GLN A 255 -1.61 12.10 18.76
N LYS A 256 -2.00 11.41 19.83
CA LYS A 256 -3.39 11.35 20.25
C LYS A 256 -3.74 12.55 21.13
N PRO A 257 -4.96 13.09 21.05
CA PRO A 257 -5.39 14.12 21.98
C PRO A 257 -5.38 13.58 23.43
N ASP A 258 -4.91 14.39 24.37
CA ASP A 258 -5.01 14.08 25.79
C ASP A 258 -6.38 14.55 26.32
N SER A 259 -7.22 13.58 26.70
CA SER A 259 -8.58 13.85 27.16
C SER A 259 -8.67 14.46 28.56
N ILE A 260 -7.57 14.47 29.34
CA ILE A 260 -7.53 14.95 30.72
C ILE A 260 -6.88 16.34 30.77
N LEU A 261 -5.71 16.49 30.17
CA LEU A 261 -4.92 17.72 30.22
C LEU A 261 -5.25 18.70 29.08
N GLY A 262 -5.95 18.21 28.03
CA GLY A 262 -6.08 18.93 26.77
C GLY A 262 -4.76 18.89 25.97
N GLY A 263 -4.83 19.31 24.70
CA GLY A 263 -3.67 19.20 23.79
C GLY A 263 -3.39 17.76 23.37
N TYR A 264 -2.11 17.44 23.14
CA TYR A 264 -1.66 16.14 22.64
C TYR A 264 -0.87 15.38 23.70
N SER A 265 -1.09 14.07 23.77
CA SER A 265 -0.32 13.13 24.61
C SER A 265 1.15 13.10 24.18
N GLU A 266 2.05 12.98 25.15
CA GLU A 266 3.49 12.80 24.88
C GLU A 266 3.86 11.33 24.62
N ASP A 267 3.00 10.39 25.03
CA ASP A 267 3.25 8.94 25.05
C ASP A 267 2.28 8.13 24.17
N LYS A 268 1.13 8.70 23.78
CA LYS A 268 0.11 7.99 23.00
C LYS A 268 0.10 8.44 21.55
N PHE A 269 0.35 7.47 20.67
CA PHE A 269 0.44 7.68 19.23
C PHE A 269 -0.44 6.71 18.45
N VAL A 270 -0.83 7.15 17.26
CA VAL A 270 -1.33 6.29 16.19
C VAL A 270 -0.23 6.18 15.14
N SER A 271 0.17 4.96 14.83
CA SER A 271 1.22 4.66 13.84
C SER A 271 0.60 3.96 12.65
N GLY A 272 0.80 4.50 11.46
CA GLY A 272 0.14 4.01 10.25
C GLY A 272 1.07 3.94 9.06
N PHE A 273 0.66 3.12 8.10
CA PHE A 273 1.19 3.12 6.74
C PHE A 273 0.04 2.89 5.79
N ILE A 274 -0.07 3.75 4.78
CA ILE A 274 -1.05 3.59 3.71
C ILE A 274 -0.31 3.58 2.38
N GLY A 275 -0.63 2.64 1.50
CA GLY A 275 0.09 2.50 0.24
C GLY A 275 -0.68 1.68 -0.78
N PHE A 276 -0.07 1.57 -1.96
CA PHE A 276 -0.60 0.82 -3.08
C PHE A 276 0.50 -0.02 -3.72
N ALA A 277 0.06 -1.10 -4.37
CA ALA A 277 0.96 -2.03 -5.04
C ALA A 277 0.28 -2.67 -6.27
N PRO A 278 1.04 -2.93 -7.35
CA PRO A 278 2.36 -2.38 -7.67
C PRO A 278 2.39 -0.84 -7.77
N ALA A 279 3.58 -0.24 -7.73
CA ALA A 279 3.72 1.22 -7.79
C ALA A 279 3.27 1.85 -9.12
N ASP A 280 3.50 1.15 -10.24
CA ASP A 280 3.24 1.71 -11.58
C ASP A 280 1.81 1.40 -12.08
N GLU A 281 1.25 0.25 -11.69
CA GLU A 281 -0.13 -0.15 -12.02
C GLU A 281 -0.82 -0.75 -10.78
N PRO A 282 -1.34 0.10 -9.87
CA PRO A 282 -1.93 -0.36 -8.61
C PRO A 282 -3.10 -1.33 -8.80
N LYS A 283 -3.01 -2.49 -8.14
CA LYS A 283 -4.12 -3.47 -8.06
C LYS A 283 -4.74 -3.54 -6.66
N ILE A 284 -4.00 -3.10 -5.65
CA ILE A 284 -4.48 -3.01 -4.28
C ILE A 284 -4.00 -1.71 -3.63
N VAL A 285 -4.88 -1.13 -2.81
CA VAL A 285 -4.55 -0.18 -1.76
C VAL A 285 -4.63 -0.92 -0.44
N VAL A 286 -3.60 -0.77 0.39
CA VAL A 286 -3.55 -1.35 1.73
C VAL A 286 -3.33 -0.23 2.74
N MET A 287 -4.20 -0.19 3.74
CA MET A 287 -4.08 0.70 4.88
C MET A 287 -3.84 -0.12 6.13
N VAL A 288 -2.83 0.25 6.89
CA VAL A 288 -2.51 -0.33 8.20
C VAL A 288 -2.45 0.79 9.21
N VAL A 289 -3.19 0.63 10.31
CA VAL A 289 -3.11 1.53 11.47
C VAL A 289 -2.97 0.70 12.73
N ILE A 290 -2.00 1.07 13.56
CA ILE A 290 -1.73 0.49 14.87
C ILE A 290 -1.93 1.59 15.92
N ASP A 291 -2.88 1.36 16.81
CA ASP A 291 -3.26 2.29 17.88
C ASP A 291 -2.47 1.99 19.15
N GLU A 292 -1.70 2.97 19.64
CA GLU A 292 -0.81 2.89 20.79
C GLU A 292 0.11 1.66 20.73
N PRO A 293 1.06 1.62 19.77
CA PRO A 293 2.09 0.57 19.73
C PRO A 293 3.01 0.64 20.95
N GLN A 294 3.75 -0.43 21.19
CA GLN A 294 4.78 -0.50 22.23
C GLN A 294 6.16 -0.57 21.56
N GLY A 295 7.17 0.05 22.18
CA GLY A 295 8.51 0.16 21.61
C GLY A 295 8.64 1.39 20.70
N SER A 296 8.46 1.23 19.40
CA SER A 296 8.56 2.34 18.44
C SER A 296 7.19 2.97 18.16
N ILE A 297 7.18 4.28 17.90
CA ILE A 297 5.99 5.04 17.48
C ILE A 297 5.97 5.31 15.97
N TYR A 298 7.05 5.03 15.26
CA TYR A 298 7.18 5.42 13.86
C TYR A 298 6.41 4.45 12.95
N GLY A 299 5.50 4.97 12.12
CA GLY A 299 4.75 4.16 11.15
C GLY A 299 5.64 3.32 10.22
N GLY A 300 6.83 3.82 9.87
CA GLY A 300 7.83 3.09 9.07
C GLY A 300 8.46 1.89 9.77
N ILE A 301 8.41 1.82 11.11
CA ILE A 301 8.94 0.70 11.90
C ILE A 301 7.81 -0.24 12.31
N VAL A 302 6.64 0.31 12.64
CA VAL A 302 5.52 -0.46 13.20
C VAL A 302 4.57 -0.97 12.11
N ALA A 303 4.08 -0.09 11.24
CA ALA A 303 2.99 -0.40 10.30
C ALA A 303 3.50 -0.85 8.92
N ALA A 304 4.64 -0.30 8.46
CA ALA A 304 5.22 -0.64 7.18
C ALA A 304 5.58 -2.14 7.02
N PRO A 305 6.16 -2.84 8.04
CA PRO A 305 6.38 -4.28 7.93
C PRO A 305 5.10 -5.11 7.81
N VAL A 306 4.01 -4.66 8.45
CA VAL A 306 2.69 -5.30 8.33
C VAL A 306 2.16 -5.12 6.90
N PHE A 307 2.26 -3.92 6.35
CA PHE A 307 1.95 -3.66 4.93
C PHE A 307 2.75 -4.59 4.02
N ARG A 308 4.09 -4.66 4.21
CA ARG A 308 4.97 -5.53 3.43
C ARG A 308 4.49 -6.98 3.44
N ALA A 309 4.23 -7.52 4.63
CA ALA A 309 3.79 -8.91 4.81
C ALA A 309 2.44 -9.22 4.15
N ILE A 310 1.53 -8.23 4.08
CA ILE A 310 0.25 -8.36 3.37
C ILE A 310 0.51 -8.37 1.86
N VAL A 311 1.21 -7.36 1.35
CA VAL A 311 1.48 -7.21 -0.09
C VAL A 311 2.25 -8.42 -0.65
N GLU A 312 3.25 -8.91 0.08
CA GLU A 312 4.01 -10.14 -0.24
C GLU A 312 3.12 -11.37 -0.47
N LYS A 313 1.98 -11.45 0.22
CA LYS A 313 1.05 -12.59 0.11
C LYS A 313 -0.04 -12.34 -0.93
N VAL A 314 -0.51 -11.11 -1.07
CA VAL A 314 -1.65 -10.77 -1.93
C VAL A 314 -1.23 -10.66 -3.40
N LEU A 315 -0.09 -10.06 -3.72
CA LEU A 315 0.30 -9.85 -5.13
C LEU A 315 0.44 -11.17 -5.93
N PRO A 316 1.07 -12.24 -5.39
CA PRO A 316 1.09 -13.53 -6.08
C PRO A 316 -0.30 -14.12 -6.30
N TYR A 317 -1.23 -13.94 -5.35
CA TYR A 317 -2.62 -14.38 -5.50
C TYR A 317 -3.35 -13.65 -6.65
N LEU A 318 -2.95 -12.42 -6.94
CA LEU A 318 -3.43 -11.63 -8.07
C LEU A 318 -2.65 -11.88 -9.37
N ASN A 319 -1.81 -12.92 -9.42
CA ASN A 319 -0.90 -13.23 -10.53
C ASN A 319 0.10 -12.11 -10.87
N ILE A 320 0.42 -11.26 -9.90
CA ILE A 320 1.42 -10.20 -10.04
C ILE A 320 2.71 -10.72 -9.41
N LEU A 321 3.62 -11.20 -10.24
CA LEU A 321 4.85 -11.83 -9.80
C LEU A 321 5.96 -10.79 -9.57
N PRO A 322 6.96 -11.10 -8.73
CA PRO A 322 8.11 -10.23 -8.54
C PRO A 322 8.85 -9.99 -9.87
N ARG A 323 9.46 -8.81 -10.03
CA ARG A 323 10.34 -8.51 -11.17
C ARG A 323 11.44 -9.57 -11.30
N GLY A 324 11.74 -9.95 -12.53
CA GLY A 324 12.69 -11.03 -12.82
C GLY A 324 12.06 -12.42 -12.85
N THR A 325 10.76 -12.54 -12.56
CA THR A 325 10.04 -13.81 -12.75
C THR A 325 9.76 -14.04 -14.24
N MET A 326 10.48 -14.97 -14.87
CA MET A 326 10.18 -15.39 -16.25
C MET A 326 9.11 -16.49 -16.24
N ILE A 327 7.93 -16.19 -16.78
CA ILE A 327 6.87 -17.18 -17.02
C ILE A 327 7.03 -17.72 -18.43
N VAL A 328 7.54 -18.94 -18.59
CA VAL A 328 7.47 -19.66 -19.87
C VAL A 328 6.10 -20.34 -19.93
N LYS A 329 5.16 -19.77 -20.68
CA LYS A 329 3.90 -20.46 -21.01
C LYS A 329 4.24 -21.63 -21.94
N ASN A 330 3.91 -22.85 -21.53
CA ASN A 330 3.88 -23.98 -22.45
C ASN A 330 2.65 -23.82 -23.36
N GLU A 331 2.85 -23.43 -24.61
CA GLU A 331 1.89 -23.74 -25.68
C GLU A 331 2.03 -25.23 -26.00
N SER A 332 1.36 -26.06 -25.22
CA SER A 332 1.18 -27.47 -25.56
C SER A 332 -0.10 -28.00 -24.94
N GLU A 333 -1.24 -27.70 -25.59
CA GLU A 333 -2.26 -28.73 -25.78
C GLU A 333 -1.97 -29.48 -27.09
N PRO A 334 -2.28 -30.79 -27.16
CA PRO A 334 -1.55 -31.70 -28.04
C PRO A 334 -2.24 -31.87 -29.40
N SER A 335 -1.63 -31.37 -30.48
CA SER A 335 -1.86 -31.98 -31.79
C SER A 335 -1.03 -33.27 -31.86
N ALA A 336 -1.71 -34.40 -31.70
CA ALA A 336 -1.12 -35.72 -31.88
C ALA A 336 -0.46 -35.85 -33.25
N LYS A 337 0.84 -36.14 -33.28
CA LYS A 337 1.52 -37.08 -34.18
C LYS A 337 2.96 -37.31 -33.69
N ARG A 338 3.33 -38.57 -33.57
CA ARG A 338 4.62 -39.07 -33.05
C ARG A 338 5.71 -39.10 -34.14
N ASP A 339 6.92 -38.75 -33.69
CA ASP A 339 8.27 -39.25 -34.04
C ASP A 339 8.85 -39.06 -35.47
N PRO A 340 10.20 -39.13 -35.65
CA PRO A 340 11.31 -38.71 -34.78
C PRO A 340 12.45 -38.00 -35.56
N ALA A 341 13.14 -37.03 -34.93
CA ALA A 341 14.58 -36.75 -35.10
C ALA A 341 14.92 -35.44 -34.36
N TRP A 342 15.69 -35.55 -33.27
CA TRP A 342 16.34 -34.40 -32.68
C TRP A 342 17.52 -33.98 -33.57
N THR A 343 17.32 -32.95 -34.38
CA THR A 343 18.40 -32.12 -34.90
C THR A 343 18.24 -30.72 -34.32
N LEU A 344 19.13 -30.35 -33.41
CA LEU A 344 19.24 -28.97 -32.93
C LEU A 344 19.72 -28.08 -34.09
N PRO A 345 19.03 -26.98 -34.44
CA PRO A 345 19.62 -25.95 -35.27
C PRO A 345 20.67 -25.21 -34.43
N VAL A 346 21.87 -25.08 -34.99
CA VAL A 346 22.92 -24.21 -34.50
C VAL A 346 22.39 -22.77 -34.52
N ILE A 347 22.19 -22.17 -33.34
CA ILE A 347 22.00 -20.72 -33.22
C ILE A 347 23.38 -20.13 -32.99
N ASP A 348 23.93 -19.54 -34.05
CA ASP A 348 25.09 -18.68 -33.96
C ASP A 348 24.76 -17.41 -33.15
N GLY A 349 25.66 -17.04 -32.24
CA GLY A 349 25.73 -15.68 -31.73
C GLY A 349 25.15 -15.42 -30.34
N VAL A 350 25.55 -16.18 -29.32
CA VAL A 350 25.56 -15.67 -27.93
C VAL A 350 26.98 -15.75 -27.39
N LYS A 351 27.64 -14.60 -27.26
CA LYS A 351 28.89 -14.48 -26.52
C LYS A 351 28.60 -14.70 -25.04
N VAL A 352 28.87 -15.91 -24.56
CA VAL A 352 28.87 -16.26 -23.14
C VAL A 352 30.04 -15.55 -22.47
N GLY A 353 29.75 -14.61 -21.57
CA GLY A 353 30.74 -14.03 -20.68
C GLY A 353 31.29 -15.11 -19.75
N LYS A 354 32.60 -15.33 -19.78
CA LYS A 354 33.31 -16.19 -18.82
C LYS A 354 33.19 -15.57 -17.43
N GLY A 355 32.38 -16.20 -16.57
CA GLY A 355 32.31 -15.94 -15.13
C GLY A 355 31.87 -17.22 -14.43
N THR A 356 32.86 -17.99 -13.96
CA THR A 356 32.70 -19.30 -13.32
C THR A 356 32.38 -19.14 -11.83
N GLU A 357 31.10 -19.05 -11.49
CA GLU A 357 30.62 -19.51 -10.19
C GLU A 357 29.72 -20.73 -10.44
N ARG A 358 30.32 -21.92 -10.36
CA ARG A 358 29.59 -23.19 -10.50
C ARG A 358 28.86 -23.47 -9.18
N GLY A 359 27.54 -23.50 -9.21
CA GLY A 359 26.73 -23.93 -8.08
C GLY A 359 26.48 -25.44 -8.10
N VAL A 360 25.94 -25.99 -7.00
CA VAL A 360 25.40 -27.36 -6.96
C VAL A 360 23.88 -27.29 -6.81
N MET A 361 23.13 -28.00 -7.66
CA MET A 361 21.67 -28.02 -7.64
C MET A 361 21.15 -28.58 -6.30
N PRO A 362 20.37 -27.82 -5.52
CA PRO A 362 19.80 -28.31 -4.27
C PRO A 362 18.69 -29.34 -4.52
N ASP A 363 18.39 -30.16 -3.53
CA ASP A 363 17.17 -30.98 -3.51
C ASP A 363 15.96 -30.12 -3.14
N LEU A 364 15.00 -30.08 -4.06
CA LEU A 364 13.77 -29.31 -4.01
C LEU A 364 12.54 -30.21 -3.92
N THR A 365 12.71 -31.54 -3.96
CA THR A 365 11.61 -32.50 -3.98
C THR A 365 10.74 -32.37 -2.73
N GLY A 366 9.41 -32.39 -2.90
CA GLY A 366 8.43 -32.23 -1.83
C GLY A 366 8.21 -30.79 -1.34
N LEU A 367 8.98 -29.81 -1.83
CA LEU A 367 8.79 -28.40 -1.50
C LEU A 367 7.57 -27.80 -2.22
N SER A 368 6.96 -26.79 -1.59
CA SER A 368 6.01 -25.92 -2.30
C SER A 368 6.71 -25.11 -3.39
N MET A 369 5.97 -24.64 -4.39
CA MET A 369 6.53 -23.79 -5.46
C MET A 369 7.32 -22.60 -4.90
N ARG A 370 6.79 -21.93 -3.88
CA ARG A 370 7.47 -20.83 -3.17
C ARG A 370 8.80 -21.27 -2.57
N SER A 371 8.81 -22.38 -1.83
CA SER A 371 9.99 -22.89 -1.14
C SER A 371 11.06 -23.40 -2.12
N ALA A 372 10.63 -24.02 -3.22
CA ALA A 372 11.51 -24.48 -4.28
C ALA A 372 12.19 -23.30 -4.99
N LEU A 373 11.41 -22.29 -5.42
CA LEU A 373 11.93 -21.11 -6.12
C LEU A 373 12.86 -20.27 -5.24
N SER A 374 12.50 -20.04 -3.97
CA SER A 374 13.36 -19.30 -3.02
C SER A 374 14.72 -19.98 -2.79
N ARG A 375 14.78 -21.32 -2.88
CA ARG A 375 16.02 -22.09 -2.64
C ARG A 375 17.00 -22.06 -3.82
N ILE A 376 16.50 -21.74 -5.03
CA ILE A 376 17.31 -21.60 -6.25
C ILE A 376 17.43 -20.14 -6.73
N GLU A 377 16.81 -19.19 -6.02
CA GLU A 377 16.93 -17.76 -6.26
C GLU A 377 18.41 -17.32 -6.14
N GLY A 378 18.84 -16.39 -7.00
CA GLY A 378 20.22 -15.89 -7.03
C GLY A 378 21.24 -16.77 -7.76
N ARG A 379 20.87 -17.99 -8.17
CA ARG A 379 21.78 -18.92 -8.89
C ARG A 379 21.83 -18.70 -10.41
N GLY A 380 21.07 -17.73 -10.91
CA GLY A 380 21.07 -17.35 -12.33
C GLY A 380 20.51 -18.42 -13.28
N LEU A 381 19.67 -19.33 -12.79
CA LEU A 381 19.02 -20.37 -13.60
C LEU A 381 17.79 -19.82 -14.35
N ILE A 382 17.51 -20.42 -15.52
CA ILE A 382 16.28 -20.18 -16.28
C ILE A 382 15.25 -21.22 -15.84
N ILE A 383 14.28 -20.83 -15.02
CA ILE A 383 13.34 -21.77 -14.39
C ILE A 383 12.10 -21.97 -15.26
N ARG A 384 11.74 -23.23 -15.53
CA ARG A 384 10.49 -23.67 -16.17
C ARG A 384 9.66 -24.43 -15.16
N VAL A 385 8.42 -24.00 -14.95
CA VAL A 385 7.52 -24.60 -13.95
C VAL A 385 6.30 -25.19 -14.66
N SER A 386 5.90 -26.39 -14.25
CA SER A 386 4.64 -27.00 -14.68
C SER A 386 3.89 -27.62 -13.49
N GLY A 387 2.55 -27.58 -13.57
CA GLY A 387 1.67 -28.13 -12.54
C GLY A 387 1.52 -27.27 -11.28
N ASN A 388 0.88 -27.84 -10.27
CA ASN A 388 0.45 -27.19 -9.03
C ASN A 388 0.55 -28.18 -7.85
N GLY A 389 0.90 -27.70 -6.65
CA GLY A 389 1.05 -28.54 -5.46
C GLY A 389 2.49 -28.60 -4.95
N ARG A 390 3.02 -29.81 -4.72
CA ARG A 390 4.39 -30.05 -4.24
C ARG A 390 5.28 -30.52 -5.39
N LEU A 391 6.56 -30.17 -5.34
CA LEU A 391 7.52 -30.56 -6.36
C LEU A 391 7.71 -32.07 -6.35
N VAL A 392 7.48 -32.71 -7.49
CA VAL A 392 7.71 -34.15 -7.69
C VAL A 392 8.94 -34.44 -8.54
N GLU A 393 9.34 -33.48 -9.38
CA GLU A 393 10.46 -33.66 -10.30
C GLU A 393 11.24 -32.36 -10.48
N GLN A 394 12.57 -32.48 -10.51
CA GLN A 394 13.49 -31.41 -10.85
C GLN A 394 14.52 -31.86 -11.88
N VAL A 395 14.85 -30.94 -12.79
CA VAL A 395 16.00 -31.03 -13.69
C VAL A 395 16.71 -29.67 -13.63
N PRO A 396 18.04 -29.59 -13.50
CA PRO A 396 18.97 -30.67 -13.21
C PRO A 396 18.66 -31.41 -11.89
N ARG A 397 19.14 -32.65 -11.76
CA ARG A 397 18.91 -33.46 -10.55
C ARG A 397 19.64 -32.87 -9.35
N ALA A 398 19.12 -33.09 -8.15
CA ALA A 398 19.80 -32.70 -6.93
C ALA A 398 21.26 -33.23 -6.92
N GLY A 399 22.20 -32.37 -6.56
CA GLY A 399 23.63 -32.68 -6.55
C GLY A 399 24.37 -32.45 -7.88
N SER A 400 23.67 -32.12 -8.98
CA SER A 400 24.35 -31.79 -10.24
C SER A 400 25.05 -30.43 -10.17
N LEU A 401 26.11 -30.26 -10.95
CA LEU A 401 26.69 -28.93 -11.18
C LEU A 401 25.69 -28.09 -11.98
N ILE A 402 25.64 -26.80 -11.67
CA ILE A 402 24.78 -25.83 -12.36
C ILE A 402 25.58 -24.61 -12.80
N ASP A 403 25.35 -24.20 -14.04
CA ASP A 403 25.94 -23.00 -14.65
C ASP A 403 24.91 -21.86 -14.75
N LYS A 404 25.41 -20.61 -14.73
CA LYS A 404 24.57 -19.43 -14.92
C LYS A 404 23.94 -19.45 -16.33
N GLY A 405 22.62 -19.32 -16.40
CA GLY A 405 21.84 -19.41 -17.63
C GLY A 405 21.36 -20.81 -17.99
N GLU A 406 21.69 -21.83 -17.19
CA GLU A 406 21.20 -23.20 -17.39
C GLU A 406 19.70 -23.32 -17.12
N ILE A 407 19.02 -24.18 -17.89
CA ILE A 407 17.57 -24.40 -17.78
C ILE A 407 17.28 -25.35 -16.62
N CYS A 408 16.47 -24.89 -15.67
CA CYS A 408 15.94 -25.70 -14.58
C CYS A 408 14.45 -25.96 -14.77
N ILE A 409 14.03 -27.23 -14.87
CA ILE A 409 12.63 -27.65 -15.01
C ILE A 409 12.13 -28.18 -13.66
N LEU A 410 10.98 -27.67 -13.21
CA LEU A 410 10.34 -28.01 -11.95
C LEU A 410 8.89 -28.45 -12.20
N LYS A 411 8.56 -29.70 -11.87
CA LYS A 411 7.21 -30.25 -12.01
C LYS A 411 6.54 -30.39 -10.64
N PHE A 412 5.32 -29.87 -10.51
CA PHE A 412 4.51 -29.91 -9.30
C PHE A 412 3.26 -30.77 -9.51
N GLU A 413 2.91 -31.56 -8.49
CA GLU A 413 1.67 -32.33 -8.47
C GLU A 413 0.93 -32.10 -7.14
N SER A 414 -0.41 -32.08 -7.22
CA SER A 414 -1.26 -31.91 -6.05
C SER A 414 -1.29 -33.23 -5.28
N PRO A 415 -1.25 -33.20 -3.93
CA PRO A 415 -1.45 -34.42 -3.15
C PRO A 415 -2.82 -35.00 -3.51
N SER A 416 -2.82 -36.27 -3.92
CA SER A 416 -4.04 -37.06 -4.10
C SER A 416 -4.75 -37.34 -2.79
#